data_AF-A0A938FYI8-F1
#
_entry.id   AF-A0A938FYI8-F1
#
_cell.length_a   1.000
_cell.length_b   1.000
_cell.length_c   1.000
_cell.angle_alpha   90.00
_cell.angle_beta   90.00
_cell.angle_gamma   90.00
#
_symmetry.space_group_name_H-M   'P 1'
#
loop_
_entity.id
_entity.type
_entity.pdbx_description
1 polymer ?
#
loop_
_entity_poly.entity_id
_entity_poly.type
_entity_poly.pdbx_seq_one_letter_code
_entity_poly.pdbx_strand_id
1 'polypeptide(L)'
;MLRKLIYTSDDYALTLLRVVLGIVFFAHGAQKALGWFGGAGFSGTMSFFTGMGMPAVVAFLIICAEFLGGIGLIVGLLGRVAAFGVACVMLGAIFLVHLPNGFFMNWSGSQKGEGYEYHLLTLAMAGAIL
;
A
#
# COMPACT_ATOMS: atom_id res chain seq x y z
N MET A 1 10.39 23.09 5.35
CA MET A 1 10.05 21.65 5.41
C MET A 1 8.65 21.35 4.88
N LEU A 2 7.59 22.00 5.38
CA LEU A 2 6.20 21.76 4.93
C LEU A 2 6.01 21.82 3.42
N ARG A 3 6.59 22.84 2.75
CA ARG A 3 6.49 23.02 1.30
C ARG A 3 6.97 21.79 0.50
N LYS A 4 7.99 21.07 0.97
CA LYS A 4 8.47 19.85 0.30
C LYS A 4 7.47 18.68 0.42
N LEU A 5 6.72 18.63 1.53
CA LEU A 5 5.76 17.55 1.79
C LEU A 5 4.45 17.73 1.00
N ILE A 6 4.01 18.98 0.83
CA ILE A 6 2.77 19.31 0.11
C ILE A 6 2.98 19.60 -1.38
N TYR A 7 4.23 19.75 -1.82
CA TYR A 7 4.53 20.03 -3.23
C TYR A 7 4.31 18.77 -4.08
N THR A 8 3.54 18.96 -5.15
CA THR A 8 3.28 17.95 -6.18
C THR A 8 3.97 18.41 -7.47
N SER A 9 4.71 17.50 -8.11
CA SER A 9 5.31 17.78 -9.43
C SER A 9 4.22 17.94 -10.50
N ASP A 10 4.44 18.84 -11.45
CA ASP A 10 3.63 19.00 -12.68
C ASP A 10 4.08 18.05 -13.80
N ASP A 11 5.07 17.19 -13.54
CA ASP A 11 5.49 16.13 -14.44
C ASP A 11 4.35 15.11 -14.67
N TYR A 12 4.02 14.88 -15.95
CA TYR A 12 2.94 13.99 -16.35
C TYR A 12 3.23 12.52 -16.04
N ALA A 13 4.49 12.07 -16.14
CA ALA A 13 4.86 10.69 -15.83
C ALA A 13 4.75 10.42 -14.33
N LEU A 14 5.26 11.33 -13.49
CA LEU A 14 5.10 11.26 -12.04
C LEU A 14 3.63 11.37 -11.62
N THR A 15 2.84 12.20 -12.30
CA THR A 15 1.40 12.30 -12.05
C THR A 15 0.69 10.99 -12.37
N LEU A 16 1.01 10.35 -13.49
CA LEU A 16 0.46 9.05 -13.85
C LEU A 16 0.81 7.98 -12.82
N LEU A 17 2.09 7.86 -12.46
CA LEU A 17 2.55 6.89 -11.45
C LEU A 17 1.85 7.12 -10.11
N ARG A 18 1.77 8.38 -9.68
CA ARG A 18 1.11 8.78 -8.43
C ARG A 18 -0.37 8.41 -8.43
N VAL A 19 -1.12 8.76 -9.47
CA VAL A 19 -2.56 8.50 -9.53
C VAL A 19 -2.85 7.01 -9.63
N VAL A 20 -2.11 6.26 -10.44
CA VAL A 20 -2.29 4.80 -10.58
C VAL A 20 -1.96 4.09 -9.27
N LEU A 21 -0.83 4.41 -8.64
CA LEU A 21 -0.48 3.89 -7.31
C LEU A 21 -1.57 4.22 -6.29
N GLY A 22 -2.06 5.46 -6.31
CA GLY A 22 -3.11 5.93 -5.42
C GLY A 22 -4.42 5.16 -5.60
N ILE A 23 -4.87 4.90 -6.83
CA ILE A 23 -6.08 4.12 -7.12
C ILE A 23 -5.96 2.70 -6.57
N VAL A 24 -4.84 2.05 -6.83
CA VAL A 24 -4.57 0.68 -6.39
C VAL A 24 -4.59 0.58 -4.86
N PHE A 25 -3.87 1.48 -4.18
CA PHE A 25 -3.84 1.49 -2.71
C PHE A 25 -5.14 1.97 -2.08
N PHE A 26 -5.89 2.86 -2.73
CA PHE A 26 -7.23 3.22 -2.27
C PHE A 26 -8.16 2.01 -2.31
N ALA A 27 -8.13 1.20 -3.36
CA ALA A 27 -8.96 0.00 -3.44
C ALA A 27 -8.64 -0.98 -2.30
N HIS A 28 -7.36 -1.30 -2.09
CA HIS A 28 -6.93 -2.18 -1.00
C HIS A 28 -7.17 -1.58 0.39
N GLY A 29 -6.93 -0.28 0.55
CA GLY A 29 -7.22 0.46 1.77
C GLY A 29 -8.71 0.51 2.08
N ALA A 30 -9.57 0.64 1.07
CA ALA A 30 -11.02 0.64 1.25
C ALA A 30 -11.56 -0.75 1.62
N GLN A 31 -10.95 -1.84 1.11
CA GLN A 31 -11.22 -3.20 1.61
C GLN A 31 -10.93 -3.30 3.11
N LYS A 32 -9.79 -2.73 3.53
CA LYS A 32 -9.32 -2.80 4.91
C LYS A 32 -10.04 -1.86 5.86
N ALA A 33 -10.38 -0.65 5.43
CA ALA A 33 -11.00 0.37 6.27
C ALA A 33 -12.53 0.26 6.26
N LEU A 34 -13.13 0.10 5.08
CA LEU A 34 -14.58 0.24 4.87
C LEU A 34 -15.29 -1.07 4.53
N GLY A 35 -14.55 -2.14 4.23
CA GLY A 35 -15.12 -3.42 3.82
C GLY A 35 -15.64 -3.40 2.37
N TRP A 36 -15.24 -2.40 1.59
CA TRP A 36 -15.60 -2.33 0.17
C TRP A 36 -14.99 -3.49 -0.61
N PHE A 37 -15.55 -3.79 -1.79
CA PHE A 37 -15.04 -4.84 -2.68
C PHE A 37 -14.92 -6.23 -2.01
N GLY A 38 -15.84 -6.53 -1.07
CA GLY A 38 -15.82 -7.79 -0.32
C GLY A 38 -14.71 -7.88 0.75
N GLY A 39 -14.13 -6.75 1.14
CA GLY A 39 -13.10 -6.70 2.17
C GLY A 39 -13.63 -6.91 3.59
N ALA A 40 -12.72 -7.21 4.52
CA ALA A 40 -13.06 -7.49 5.92
C ALA A 40 -13.48 -6.25 6.74
N GLY A 41 -13.26 -5.04 6.21
CA GLY A 41 -13.49 -3.79 6.93
C GLY A 41 -12.57 -3.61 8.14
N PHE A 42 -12.71 -2.48 8.83
CA PHE A 42 -11.77 -2.08 9.87
C PHE A 42 -11.62 -3.14 10.97
N SER A 43 -12.73 -3.56 11.57
CA SER A 43 -12.71 -4.51 12.69
C SER A 43 -12.16 -5.88 12.28
N GLY A 44 -12.52 -6.37 11.09
CA GLY A 44 -12.03 -7.65 10.57
C GLY A 44 -10.54 -7.61 10.25
N THR A 45 -10.09 -6.52 9.62
CA THR A 45 -8.67 -6.32 9.29
C THR A 45 -7.81 -6.17 10.54
N MET A 46 -8.26 -5.40 11.52
CA MET A 46 -7.58 -5.27 12.81
C MET A 46 -7.45 -6.62 13.50
N SER A 47 -8.56 -7.37 13.58
CA SER A 47 -8.59 -8.70 14.22
C SER A 47 -7.64 -9.69 13.52
N PHE A 48 -7.59 -9.66 12.19
CA PHE A 48 -6.68 -10.48 11.38
C PHE A 48 -5.22 -10.18 11.71
N PHE A 49 -4.79 -8.92 11.63
CA PHE A 49 -3.39 -8.55 11.89
C PHE A 49 -2.99 -8.80 13.34
N THR A 50 -3.82 -8.41 14.32
CA THR A 50 -3.51 -8.67 15.72
C THR A 50 -3.51 -10.16 16.05
N GLY A 51 -4.35 -10.96 15.38
CA GLY A 51 -4.38 -12.41 15.50
C GLY A 51 -3.09 -13.09 15.01
N MET A 52 -2.38 -12.47 14.06
CA MET A 52 -1.05 -12.89 13.63
C MET A 52 0.07 -12.40 14.57
N GLY A 53 -0.26 -11.77 15.70
CA GLY A 53 0.69 -11.23 16.66
C GLY A 53 1.23 -9.84 16.31
N MET A 54 0.69 -9.16 15.29
CA MET A 54 1.10 -7.80 14.94
C MET A 54 0.59 -6.80 16.00
N PRO A 55 1.41 -5.85 16.47
CA PRO A 55 0.95 -4.79 17.37
C PRO A 55 -0.21 -4.01 16.73
N ALA A 56 -1.27 -3.74 17.50
CA ALA A 56 -2.46 -3.05 17.00
C ALA A 56 -2.15 -1.69 16.37
N VAL A 57 -1.15 -0.97 16.88
CA VAL A 57 -0.69 0.30 16.29
C VAL A 57 -0.15 0.11 14.88
N VAL A 58 0.61 -0.95 14.63
CA VAL A 58 1.15 -1.25 13.29
C VAL A 58 0.02 -1.63 12.34
N ALA A 59 -0.90 -2.49 12.78
CA ALA A 59 -2.08 -2.84 11.99
C ALA A 59 -2.91 -1.61 11.59
N PHE A 60 -3.15 -0.71 12.55
CA PHE A 60 -3.84 0.56 12.29
C PHE A 60 -3.08 1.43 11.28
N LEU A 61 -1.76 1.56 11.43
CA LEU A 61 -0.93 2.34 10.51
C LEU A 61 -0.94 1.77 9.09
N ILE A 62 -0.99 0.44 8.91
CA ILE A 62 -1.15 -0.19 7.58
C ILE A 62 -2.47 0.26 6.95
N ILE A 63 -3.58 0.18 7.68
CA ILE A 63 -4.90 0.60 7.18
C ILE A 63 -4.87 2.08 6.78
N CYS A 64 -4.30 2.95 7.62
CA CYS A 64 -4.17 4.37 7.31
C CYS A 64 -3.28 4.62 6.09
N ALA A 65 -2.11 3.96 6.00
CA ALA A 65 -1.16 4.13 4.92
C ALA A 65 -1.76 3.72 3.57
N GLU A 66 -2.54 2.64 3.53
CA GLU A 66 -3.19 2.23 2.28
C GLU A 66 -4.39 3.11 1.94
N PHE A 67 -5.29 3.35 2.89
CA PHE A 67 -6.53 4.07 2.61
C PHE A 67 -6.31 5.59 2.43
N LEU A 68 -5.74 6.25 3.45
CA LEU A 68 -5.48 7.68 3.40
C LEU A 68 -4.30 7.99 2.48
N GLY A 69 -3.30 7.10 2.40
CA GLY A 69 -2.22 7.24 1.43
C GLY A 69 -2.72 7.12 0.00
N GLY A 70 -3.64 6.20 -0.31
CA GLY A 70 -4.30 6.13 -1.61
C GLY A 70 -4.99 7.44 -1.99
N ILE A 71 -5.77 8.02 -1.06
CA ILE A 71 -6.43 9.32 -1.26
C ILE A 71 -5.41 10.45 -1.46
N GLY A 72 -4.40 10.54 -0.60
CA GLY A 72 -3.34 11.56 -0.70
C GLY A 72 -2.57 11.47 -2.00
N LEU A 73 -2.29 10.25 -2.47
CA LEU A 73 -1.71 10.01 -3.79
C LEU A 73 -2.64 10.45 -4.90
N ILE A 74 -3.94 10.14 -4.89
CA ILE A 74 -4.85 10.58 -5.97
C ILE A 74 -4.99 12.11 -6.02
N VAL A 75 -5.23 12.74 -4.87
CA VAL A 75 -5.44 14.20 -4.76
C VAL A 75 -4.15 14.97 -5.00
N GLY A 76 -3.01 14.39 -4.65
CA GLY A 76 -1.69 15.03 -4.78
C GLY A 76 -1.26 15.77 -3.52
N LEU A 77 -2.10 15.80 -2.49
CA LEU A 77 -1.79 16.40 -1.21
C LEU A 77 -1.02 15.40 -0.33
N LEU A 78 0.10 15.85 0.25
CA LEU A 78 0.99 15.01 1.06
C LEU A 78 1.48 13.75 0.34
N GLY A 79 1.61 13.81 -1.00
CA GLY A 79 1.95 12.67 -1.85
C GLY A 79 3.23 11.93 -1.44
N ARG A 80 4.26 12.64 -0.97
CA ARG A 80 5.49 12.02 -0.46
C ARG A 80 5.27 11.24 0.84
N VAL A 81 4.45 11.78 1.76
CA VAL A 81 4.11 11.08 3.01
C VAL A 81 3.29 9.83 2.70
N ALA A 82 2.34 9.95 1.77
CA ALA A 82 1.53 8.84 1.32
C ALA A 82 2.39 7.75 0.63
N ALA A 83 3.27 8.13 -0.30
CA ALA A 83 4.21 7.22 -0.97
C ALA A 83 5.15 6.54 0.04
N PHE A 84 5.64 7.27 1.05
CA PHE A 84 6.46 6.70 2.11
C PHE A 84 5.70 5.64 2.92
N GLY A 85 4.46 5.93 3.32
CA GLY A 85 3.61 4.96 4.02
C GLY A 85 3.38 3.70 3.18
N VAL A 86 3.05 3.87 1.90
CA VAL A 86 2.91 2.76 0.94
C VAL A 86 4.20 1.94 0.83
N ALA A 87 5.36 2.60 0.72
CA ALA A 87 6.65 1.91 0.65
C ALA A 87 6.92 1.07 1.92
N CYS A 88 6.64 1.60 3.11
CA CYS A 88 6.77 0.85 4.36
C CYS A 88 5.85 -0.39 4.39
N VAL A 89 4.59 -0.25 3.97
CA VAL A 89 3.65 -1.38 3.89
C VAL A 89 4.17 -2.44 2.91
N MET A 90 4.64 -2.04 1.73
CA MET A 90 5.15 -2.97 0.73
C MET A 90 6.42 -3.68 1.18
N LEU A 91 7.37 -2.97 1.81
CA LEU A 91 8.55 -3.60 2.41
C LEU A 91 8.15 -4.63 3.47
N GLY A 92 7.22 -4.27 4.37
CA GLY A 92 6.71 -5.20 5.37
C GLY A 92 6.06 -6.44 4.73
N ALA A 93 5.20 -6.25 3.73
CA ALA A 93 4.57 -7.35 3.02
C ALA A 93 5.59 -8.28 2.35
N ILE A 94 6.59 -7.71 1.65
CA ILE A 94 7.66 -8.47 1.01
C ILE A 94 8.37 -9.35 2.06
N PHE A 95 8.96 -8.74 3.09
CA PHE A 95 9.84 -9.48 4.00
C PHE A 95 9.11 -10.40 4.98
N LEU A 96 7.88 -10.07 5.36
CA LEU A 96 7.15 -10.82 6.37
C LEU A 96 6.27 -11.93 5.78
N VAL A 97 5.82 -11.79 4.52
CA VAL A 97 4.80 -12.69 3.94
C VAL A 97 5.22 -13.28 2.60
N HIS A 98 5.73 -12.46 1.68
CA HIS A 98 5.86 -12.87 0.28
C HIS A 98 7.23 -13.41 -0.12
N LEU A 99 8.30 -13.01 0.57
CA LEU A 99 9.67 -13.44 0.25
C LEU A 99 9.85 -14.97 0.22
N PRO A 100 9.28 -15.76 1.17
CA PRO A 100 9.39 -17.22 1.13
C PRO A 100 8.70 -17.89 -0.07
N ASN A 101 7.76 -17.20 -0.73
CA ASN A 101 7.03 -17.73 -1.89
C ASN A 101 7.74 -17.44 -3.23
N GLY A 102 8.87 -16.74 -3.22
CA GLY A 102 9.64 -16.42 -4.42
C GLY A 102 9.12 -15.20 -5.17
N PHE A 103 9.63 -14.99 -6.40
CA PHE A 103 9.39 -13.77 -7.16
C PHE A 103 7.96 -13.69 -7.73
N PHE A 104 7.52 -14.74 -8.44
CA PHE A 104 6.31 -14.71 -9.25
C PHE A 104 5.02 -14.75 -8.43
N MET A 105 4.04 -13.95 -8.83
CA MET A 105 2.67 -14.05 -8.31
C MET A 105 2.04 -15.41 -8.64
N ASN A 106 1.11 -15.86 -7.80
CA ASN A 106 0.46 -17.16 -7.89
C ASN A 106 -0.85 -17.10 -8.70
N TRP A 107 -0.83 -16.45 -9.86
CA TRP A 107 -2.04 -16.23 -10.68
C TRP A 107 -2.80 -17.50 -11.06
N SER A 108 -2.10 -18.63 -11.22
CA SER A 108 -2.67 -19.94 -11.57
C SER A 108 -2.95 -20.84 -10.36
N GLY A 109 -2.62 -20.40 -9.14
CA GLY A 109 -2.81 -21.20 -7.92
C GLY A 109 -1.85 -22.38 -7.76
N SER A 110 -0.78 -22.47 -8.56
CA SER A 110 0.20 -23.57 -8.52
C SER A 110 1.24 -23.45 -7.39
N GLN A 111 1.31 -22.30 -6.73
CA GLN A 111 2.24 -22.00 -5.63
C GLN A 111 1.51 -22.03 -4.27
N LYS A 112 2.29 -22.12 -3.18
CA LYS A 112 1.74 -22.13 -1.80
C LYS A 112 1.19 -20.77 -1.35
N GLY A 113 1.61 -19.69 -1.99
CA GLY A 113 1.22 -18.32 -1.69
C GLY A 113 1.69 -17.38 -2.79
N GLU A 114 1.30 -16.12 -2.70
CA GLU A 114 1.70 -15.09 -3.65
C GLU A 114 3.18 -14.73 -3.50
N GLY A 115 3.90 -14.61 -4.62
CA GLY A 115 5.24 -14.01 -4.65
C GLY A 115 5.22 -12.49 -4.43
N TYR A 116 6.39 -11.85 -4.59
CA TYR A 116 6.57 -10.43 -4.27
C TYR A 116 6.67 -9.49 -5.48
N GLU A 117 6.53 -9.99 -6.71
CA GLU A 117 6.61 -9.21 -7.97
C GLU A 117 5.76 -7.92 -7.94
N TYR A 118 4.48 -8.02 -7.57
CA TYR A 118 3.58 -6.87 -7.46
C TYR A 118 4.04 -5.82 -6.43
N HIS A 119 4.56 -6.29 -5.29
CA HIS A 119 5.05 -5.43 -4.21
C HIS A 119 6.31 -4.67 -4.63
N LEU A 120 7.17 -5.30 -5.44
CA LEU A 120 8.36 -4.66 -5.98
C LEU A 120 8.01 -3.53 -6.96
N LEU A 121 7.02 -3.74 -7.83
CA LEU A 121 6.55 -2.72 -8.76
C LEU A 121 5.97 -1.50 -8.04
N THR A 122 5.09 -1.74 -7.07
CA THR A 122 4.49 -0.66 -6.28
C THR A 122 5.52 0.08 -5.42
N LEU A 123 6.53 -0.62 -4.90
CA LEU A 123 7.66 -0.01 -4.19
C LEU A 123 8.50 0.89 -5.11
N ALA A 124 8.75 0.47 -6.35
CA ALA A 124 9.46 1.29 -7.34
C ALA A 124 8.67 2.57 -7.69
N MET A 125 7.34 2.45 -7.88
CA MET A 125 6.48 3.61 -8.10
C MET A 125 6.48 4.57 -6.91
N ALA A 126 6.38 4.04 -5.69
CA ALA A 126 6.49 4.85 -4.48
C ALA A 126 7.84 5.57 -4.40
N GLY A 127 8.93 4.86 -4.74
CA GLY A 127 10.28 5.43 -4.82
C GLY A 127 10.41 6.57 -5.82
N ALA A 128 9.74 6.50 -6.97
CA ALA A 128 9.74 7.57 -7.97
C ALA A 128 9.00 8.84 -7.50
N ILE A 129 8.05 8.71 -6.58
CA ILE A 129 7.23 9.83 -6.05
C ILE A 129 7.93 10.55 -4.88
N LEU A 130 8.84 9.86 -4.18
CA LEU A 130 9.55 10.36 -3.00
C LEU A 130 10.59 11.44 -3.32
#